data_AF-A0AAX0S3Z5-F1
#
_entry.id   AF-A0AAX0S3Z5-F1
#
_cell.length_a   1.000
_cell.length_b   1.000
_cell.length_c   1.000
_cell.angle_alpha   90.00
_cell.angle_beta   90.00
_cell.angle_gamma   90.00
#
_symmetry.space_group_name_H-M   'P 1'
#
loop_
_entity.id
_entity.type
_entity.pdbx_description
1 polymer ?
#
loop_
_entity_poly.entity_id
_entity_poly.type
_entity_poly.pdbx_seq_one_letter_code
_entity_poly.pdbx_strand_id
1 'polypeptide(L)' 'MRWGTFLCTTVIVALIILYEWPKMKQNPKKDKMAFLSLLLMGLVLSMFNIQQMSGPTAWIVTFFKPFGEFMEK' A
#
# COMPACT_ATOMS: atom_id res chain seq x y z
N MET A 1 -13.50 -0.60 0.96
CA MET A 1 -12.20 0.05 0.62
C MET A 1 -12.48 1.44 0.09
N ARG A 2 -11.95 2.49 0.73
CA ARG A 2 -12.08 3.86 0.20
C ARG A 2 -11.05 4.02 -0.91
N TRP A 3 -11.40 3.59 -2.12
CA TRP A 3 -10.54 3.64 -3.32
C TRP A 3 -9.92 5.04 -3.55
N GLY A 4 -10.63 6.10 -3.16
CA GLY A 4 -10.12 7.48 -3.22
C GLY A 4 -8.86 7.72 -2.40
N THR A 5 -8.75 7.14 -1.20
CA THR A 5 -7.56 7.31 -0.35
C THR A 5 -6.35 6.60 -0.97
N PHE A 6 -6.56 5.42 -1.55
CA PHE A 6 -5.50 4.68 -2.24
C PHE A 6 -5.00 5.45 -3.47
N LEU A 7 -5.91 5.95 -4.31
CA LEU A 7 -5.57 6.76 -5.49
C LEU A 7 -4.81 8.04 -5.11
N CYS A 8 -5.24 8.76 -4.06
CA CYS A 8 -4.51 9.93 -3.56
C CYS A 8 -3.09 9.58 -3.13
N THR A 9 -2.90 8.50 -2.36
CA THR A 9 -1.57 8.07 -1.92
C THR A 9 -0.68 7.67 -3.10
N THR A 10 -1.22 6.94 -4.09
CA THR A 10 -0.48 6.57 -5.30
C THR A 10 -0.04 7.79 -6.10
N VAL A 11 -0.92 8.79 -6.27
CA VAL A 11 -0.60 10.03 -6.98
C VAL A 11 0.50 10.82 -6.26
N ILE A 12 0.43 10.94 -4.93
CA ILE A 12 1.45 11.63 -4.13
C ILE A 12 2.80 10.92 -4.27
N VAL A 13 2.83 9.58 -4.18
CA VAL A 13 4.06 8.81 -4.35
C VAL A 13 4.63 8.96 -5.76
N ALA A 14 3.79 8.94 -6.80
CA ALA A 14 4.22 9.16 -8.17
C ALA A 14 4.83 10.56 -8.35
N LEU A 15 4.24 11.59 -7.74
CA LEU A 15 4.76 12.97 -7.77
C LEU A 15 6.11 13.07 -7.05
N ILE A 16 6.28 12.42 -5.89
CA ILE A 16 7.55 12.37 -5.17
C ILE A 16 8.61 11.72 -6.05
N ILE A 17 8.32 10.56 -6.65
CA ILE A 17 9.26 9.88 -7.55
C ILE A 17 9.61 10.80 -8.73
N LEU A 18 8.63 11.43 -9.37
CA LEU A 18 8.85 12.27 -10.55
C LEU A 18 9.64 13.54 -10.24
N TYR A 19 9.54 14.07 -9.02
CA TYR A 19 10.30 15.25 -8.58
C TYR A 19 11.71 14.90 -8.09
N GLU A 20 11.86 13.79 -7.36
CA GLU A 20 13.16 13.34 -6.84
C GLU A 20 14.05 12.75 -7.93
N TRP A 21 13.47 12.09 -8.95
CA TRP A 21 14.17 11.43 -10.04
C TRP A 21 15.09 12.34 -10.87
N PRO A 22 14.67 13.54 -11.34
CA PRO A 22 15.55 14.47 -12.03
C PRO A 22 16.60 15.08 -11.09
N LYS A 23 16.26 15.29 -9.81
CA LYS A 23 17.16 15.87 -8.79
C LYS A 23 18.26 14.88 -8.37
N MET A 24 17.98 13.58 -8.39
CA MET A 24 18.93 12.50 -8.12
C MET A 24 19.89 12.20 -9.28
N LYS A 25 19.74 12.85 -10.44
CA LYS A 25 20.70 12.69 -11.57
C LYS A 25 22.12 13.19 -11.23
N GLN A 26 22.28 13.98 -10.16
CA GLN A 26 23.57 14.43 -9.63
C GLN A 26 24.16 13.53 -8.52
N ASN A 27 23.39 12.59 -7.94
CA ASN A 27 23.82 11.78 -6.79
C ASN A 27 24.16 10.32 -7.19
N PRO A 28 25.02 9.62 -6.43
CA PRO A 28 25.42 8.26 -6.75
C PRO A 28 24.21 7.32 -6.84
N LYS A 29 24.20 6.43 -7.85
CA LYS A 29 23.09 5.53 -8.19
C LYS A 29 22.56 4.67 -7.02
N LYS A 30 23.35 4.51 -5.95
CA LYS A 30 22.98 3.81 -4.71
C LYS A 30 21.90 4.54 -3.90
N ASP A 31 21.94 5.87 -3.83
CA ASP A 31 20.99 6.66 -3.04
C ASP A 31 19.58 6.63 -3.65
N LYS A 32 19.53 6.56 -4.98
CA LYS A 32 18.29 6.39 -5.74
C LYS A 32 17.59 5.07 -5.43
N MET A 33 18.36 3.99 -5.24
CA MET A 33 17.82 2.67 -4.92
C MET A 33 17.32 2.62 -3.47
N ALA A 34 18.03 3.25 -2.53
CA ALA A 34 17.60 3.35 -1.13
C ALA A 34 16.33 4.20 -0.97
N PHE A 35 16.21 5.29 -1.72
CA PHE A 35 15.00 6.12 -1.69
C PHE A 35 13.79 5.38 -2.27
N LEU A 36 13.97 4.69 -3.40
CA LEU A 36 12.90 3.91 -4.02
C LEU A 36 12.45 2.75 -3.12
N SER A 37 13.38 2.07 -2.44
CA SER A 37 13.03 0.98 -1.52
C SER A 37 12.30 1.49 -0.28
N LEU A 38 12.70 2.64 0.27
CA LEU A 38 12.00 3.29 1.39
C LEU A 38 10.58 3.74 1.00
N LEU A 39 10.40 4.28 -0.20
CA LEU A 39 9.09 4.65 -0.74
C LEU A 39 8.18 3.44 -0.94
N LEU A 40 8.71 2.37 -1.54
CA LEU A 40 7.98 1.11 -1.71
C LEU A 40 7.60 0.49 -0.36
N MET A 41 8.52 0.48 0.61
CA MET A 41 8.20 0.04 1.97
C MET A 41 7.12 0.91 2.61
N GLY A 42 7.19 2.24 2.47
CA GLY A 42 6.16 3.15 2.96
C GLY A 42 4.79 2.92 2.33
N LEU A 43 4.75 2.61 1.03
CA LEU A 43 3.52 2.25 0.30
C LEU A 43 2.93 0.93 0.80
N VAL A 44 3.77 -0.09 0.96
CA VAL A 44 3.34 -1.38 1.49
C VAL A 44 2.84 -1.23 2.93
N LEU A 45 3.58 -0.54 3.80
CA LEU A 45 3.14 -0.27 5.18
C LEU A 45 1.87 0.57 5.22
N SER A 46 1.69 1.52 4.30
CA SER A 46 0.44 2.29 4.19
C SER A 46 -0.75 1.42 3.80
N MET A 47 -0.55 0.33 3.04
CA MET A 47 -1.60 -0.65 2.79
C MET A 47 -1.91 -1.49 4.05
N PHE A 48 -0.92 -1.68 4.93
CA PHE A 48 -1.07 -2.32 6.24
C PHE A 48 -1.56 -1.35 7.33
N ASN A 49 -2.20 -0.22 6.99
CA ASN A 49 -2.72 0.71 7.98
C ASN A 49 -3.82 0.05 8.83
N ILE A 50 -3.39 -0.40 10.00
CA ILE A 50 -4.14 -1.18 11.00
C ILE A 50 -5.42 -0.45 11.43
N GLN A 51 -5.44 0.89 11.40
CA GLN A 51 -6.61 1.70 11.77
C GLN A 51 -7.76 1.63 10.74
N GLN A 52 -7.47 1.29 9.48
CA GLN A 52 -8.50 1.10 8.43
C GLN A 52 -8.77 -0.38 8.13
N MET A 53 -7.98 -1.29 8.69
CA MET A 53 -8.27 -2.72 8.68
C MET A 53 -9.52 -2.93 9.53
N SER A 54 -10.63 -3.33 8.91
CA SER A 54 -11.75 -3.94 9.64
C SER A 54 -11.15 -4.98 10.58
N GLY A 55 -11.51 -4.92 11.88
CA GLY A 55 -10.82 -5.69 12.92
C GLY A 55 -10.67 -7.18 12.57
N PRO A 56 -9.75 -7.92 13.23
CA PRO A 56 -9.44 -9.32 12.90
C PRO A 56 -10.68 -10.23 12.72
N THR A 57 -11.77 -9.91 13.39
CA THR A 57 -13.10 -10.52 13.20
C THR A 57 -13.68 -10.39 11.78
N ALA A 58 -13.50 -9.27 11.09
CA ALA A 58 -13.99 -9.05 9.73
C ALA A 58 -13.23 -9.90 8.69
N TRP A 59 -11.97 -10.24 8.98
CA TRP A 59 -11.16 -11.14 8.15
C TRP A 59 -11.67 -12.57 8.26
N ILE A 60 -11.93 -13.02 9.50
CA ILE A 60 -12.54 -14.33 9.77
C ILE A 60 -13.88 -14.44 9.04
N VAL A 61 -14.76 -13.43 9.17
CA VAL A 61 -16.05 -13.44 8.47
C VAL A 61 -15.87 -13.48 6.95
N THR A 62 -14.94 -12.72 6.37
CA THR A 62 -14.75 -12.71 4.90
C THR A 62 -14.21 -14.05 4.37
N PHE A 63 -13.31 -14.71 5.10
CA PHE A 63 -12.75 -16.01 4.72
C PHE A 63 -13.72 -17.17 4.95
N PHE A 64 -14.47 -17.16 6.06
CA PHE A 64 -15.33 -18.27 6.46
C PHE A 64 -16.78 -18.16 5.98
N LYS A 65 -17.25 -16.97 5.58
CA LYS A 65 -18.59 -16.79 5.00
C LYS A 65 -18.86 -17.69 3.77
N PRO A 66 -17.96 -17.79 2.77
CA PRO A 66 -18.19 -18.70 1.63
C PRO A 66 -18.19 -20.18 2.05
N PHE A 67 -17.46 -20.56 3.11
CA PHE A 67 -17.49 -21.92 3.66
C PHE A 67 -18.79 -22.21 4.43
N GLY A 68 -19.36 -21.22 5.12
CA GLY A 68 -20.66 -21.34 5.77
C GLY A 68 -21.79 -21.60 4.75
N GLU A 69 -21.82 -20.82 3.66
CA GLU A 69 -22.80 -21.01 2.58
C GLU A 69 -22.65 -22.36 1.86
N PHE A 70 -21.45 -22.94 1.88
CA PHE A 70 -21.19 -24.27 1.31
C PHE A 70 -21.64 -25.42 2.23
N MET A 71 -21.67 -25.22 3.55
CA MET A 71 -22.14 -26.21 4.53
C MET A 71 -23.64 -26.11 4.84
N GLU A 72 -24.29 -25.00 4.49
CA GLU A 72 -25.76 -24.84 4.56
C GLU A 72 -26.52 -25.54 3.40
N LYS A 73 -25.81 -26.31 2.58
CA LYS A 73 -26.34 -27.15 1.50
C LYS A 73 -25.95 -28.60 1.71
#